data_AF-A0A969FLZ8-F1
#
_entry.id   AF-A0A969FLZ8-F1
#
_cell.length_a   1.000
_cell.length_b   1.000
_cell.length_c   1.000
_cell.angle_alpha   90.00
_cell.angle_beta   90.00
_cell.angle_gamma   90.00
#
_symmetry.space_group_name_H-M   'P 1'
#
loop_
_entity.id
_entity.type
_entity.pdbx_description
1 polymer ?
#
loop_
_entity_poly.entity_id
_entity_poly.type
_entity_poly.pdbx_seq_one_letter_code
_entity_poly.pdbx_strand_id
1 'polypeptide(L)'
;MSLTTPDVWRNVTVTPGTELNRNDEFRDRQPLSAAQEGIWLGQQLHGQHPLYNTAECVEICGVLNPAAFERALRQTVNEADTLHLRFDTANGKVIQSCDRTLPWSLQTLNFSTNPQPEAAAWGWMERDLGHVIDLRSDKPFTQALLRLAPERHLWYQRIHHIAIDGYGTALLRRRVADIYTALMCNKAIPPRTFGSLQMVIADDLAYRASEQFKRDRQYWIDTLHDAPTPVCLSSRTALASDRAYCQTSELSAEIFARLQGVARDGQAAWPDLLLATTAIDLHQTTGAREVILGVP
;
A
#
# COMPACT_ATOMS: atom_id res chain seq x y z
N MET A 1 -50.59 -9.29 -29.17
CA MET A 1 -49.94 -9.31 -27.84
C MET A 1 -49.18 -10.63 -27.73
N SER A 2 -47.90 -10.59 -27.36
CA SER A 2 -46.92 -11.72 -27.30
C SER A 2 -46.57 -12.37 -28.64
N LEU A 3 -45.41 -12.11 -29.23
CA LEU A 3 -44.01 -12.45 -28.87
C LEU A 3 -43.59 -13.85 -29.34
N THR A 4 -42.71 -13.78 -30.32
CA THR A 4 -41.90 -14.76 -31.03
C THR A 4 -40.82 -15.40 -30.17
N THR A 5 -40.59 -16.70 -30.36
CA THR A 5 -39.25 -17.32 -30.40
C THR A 5 -39.27 -18.47 -31.40
N PRO A 6 -38.26 -18.58 -32.27
CA PRO A 6 -37.69 -19.90 -32.52
C PRO A 6 -36.17 -19.95 -32.43
N ASP A 7 -35.74 -21.07 -31.85
CA ASP A 7 -34.44 -21.73 -31.83
C ASP A 7 -33.36 -21.27 -32.81
N VAL A 8 -32.22 -20.85 -32.25
CA VAL A 8 -30.96 -20.69 -32.98
C VAL A 8 -29.88 -21.50 -32.28
N TRP A 9 -29.80 -22.79 -32.60
CA TRP A 9 -28.60 -23.60 -32.37
C TRP A 9 -28.30 -24.40 -33.63
N ARG A 10 -27.35 -23.91 -34.44
CA ARG A 10 -26.58 -24.73 -35.38
C ARG A 10 -25.27 -24.04 -35.77
N ASN A 11 -24.19 -24.70 -35.37
CA ASN A 11 -22.87 -24.78 -36.01
C ASN A 11 -21.95 -23.54 -35.96
N VAL A 12 -21.03 -23.54 -34.99
CA VAL A 12 -19.69 -22.96 -35.19
C VAL A 12 -18.66 -24.05 -34.90
N THR A 13 -17.95 -24.43 -35.97
CA THR A 13 -16.84 -25.37 -36.01
C THR A 13 -15.63 -24.76 -35.29
N VAL A 14 -15.04 -25.48 -34.34
CA VAL A 14 -13.80 -25.07 -33.67
C VAL A 14 -12.60 -25.39 -34.57
N THR A 15 -11.95 -24.37 -35.12
CA THR A 15 -10.58 -24.46 -35.62
C THR A 15 -9.59 -24.17 -34.48
N PRO A 16 -8.62 -25.04 -34.20
CA PRO A 16 -7.56 -24.76 -33.24
C PRO A 16 -6.42 -24.01 -33.93
N GLY A 17 -6.07 -22.84 -33.39
CA GLY A 17 -4.90 -22.07 -33.84
C GLY A 17 -5.21 -20.60 -34.02
N THR A 18 -5.23 -19.86 -32.91
CA THR A 18 -5.06 -18.41 -32.97
C THR A 18 -3.92 -18.07 -32.03
N GLU A 19 -2.79 -17.70 -32.62
CA GLU A 19 -1.71 -17.00 -31.93
C GLU A 19 -2.32 -15.83 -31.15
N LEU A 20 -2.09 -15.81 -29.84
CA LEU A 20 -2.41 -14.67 -29.01
C LEU A 20 -1.58 -13.49 -29.53
N ASN A 21 -2.27 -12.58 -30.21
CA ASN A 21 -1.71 -11.36 -30.72
C ASN A 21 -1.15 -10.56 -29.53
N ARG A 22 0.18 -10.42 -29.42
CA ARG A 22 0.89 -9.63 -28.38
C ARG A 22 0.40 -8.17 -28.25
N ASN A 23 -0.47 -7.72 -29.13
CA ASN A 23 -1.03 -6.37 -29.19
C ASN A 23 -2.32 -6.16 -28.35
N ASP A 24 -2.92 -7.21 -27.78
CA ASP A 24 -4.08 -7.06 -26.86
C ASP A 24 -3.66 -6.97 -25.37
N GLU A 25 -2.38 -7.21 -25.04
CA GLU A 25 -1.88 -7.36 -23.65
C GLU A 25 -1.67 -6.03 -22.90
N PHE A 26 -1.77 -4.86 -23.56
CA PHE A 26 -1.54 -3.54 -22.93
C PHE A 26 -2.65 -2.53 -23.25
N ARG A 27 -3.91 -2.98 -23.35
CA ARG A 27 -5.00 -2.17 -23.90
C ARG A 27 -5.34 -0.91 -23.10
N ASP A 28 -4.89 -0.79 -21.86
CA ASP A 28 -5.14 0.37 -20.99
C ASP A 28 -3.83 0.98 -20.44
N ARG A 29 -3.00 1.54 -21.32
CA ARG A 29 -1.86 2.37 -20.89
C ARG A 29 -2.37 3.70 -20.34
N GLN A 30 -2.11 3.97 -19.07
CA GLN A 30 -2.54 5.18 -18.36
C GLN A 30 -1.32 6.00 -17.92
N PRO A 31 -1.44 7.33 -17.76
CA PRO A 31 -0.43 8.10 -17.05
C PRO A 31 -0.40 7.72 -15.55
N LEU A 32 0.64 8.15 -14.86
CA LEU A 32 0.74 8.02 -13.40
C LEU A 32 -0.11 9.08 -12.69
N SER A 33 -0.61 8.77 -11.50
CA SER A 33 -1.17 9.79 -10.60
C SER A 33 -0.05 10.68 -10.03
N ALA A 34 -0.41 11.81 -9.40
CA ALA A 34 0.60 12.76 -8.90
C ALA A 34 1.50 12.13 -7.86
N ALA A 35 0.89 11.33 -6.96
CA ALA A 35 1.60 10.58 -5.94
C ALA A 35 2.55 9.54 -6.57
N GLN A 36 2.10 8.83 -7.60
CA GLN A 36 2.94 7.85 -8.30
C GLN A 36 4.11 8.51 -9.03
N GLU A 37 3.90 9.68 -9.67
CA GLU A 37 4.97 10.43 -10.33
C GLU A 37 6.07 10.83 -9.34
N GLY A 38 5.69 11.31 -8.14
CA GLY A 38 6.64 11.66 -7.09
C GLY A 38 7.47 10.46 -6.61
N ILE A 39 6.81 9.32 -6.36
CA ILE A 39 7.49 8.07 -5.97
C ILE A 39 8.40 7.57 -7.09
N TRP A 40 7.94 7.61 -8.34
CA TRP A 40 8.73 7.19 -9.49
C TRP A 40 10.00 8.03 -9.61
N LEU A 41 9.89 9.36 -9.57
CA LEU A 41 11.04 10.26 -9.63
C LEU A 41 12.03 9.98 -8.49
N GLY A 42 11.53 9.83 -7.26
CA GLY A 42 12.36 9.49 -6.11
C GLY A 42 13.10 8.17 -6.30
N GLN A 43 12.43 7.13 -6.83
CA GLN A 43 13.07 5.86 -7.14
C GLN A 43 14.13 6.02 -8.23
N GLN A 44 13.93 6.86 -9.25
CA GLN A 44 14.95 7.07 -10.30
C GLN A 44 16.23 7.74 -9.76
N LEU A 45 16.13 8.58 -8.74
CA LEU A 45 17.30 9.19 -8.09
C LEU A 45 18.16 8.17 -7.33
N HIS A 46 17.56 7.07 -6.89
CA HIS A 46 18.18 6.04 -6.06
C HIS A 46 17.83 4.62 -6.55
N GLY A 47 17.93 4.38 -7.86
CA GLY A 47 17.33 3.21 -8.54
C GLY A 47 17.82 1.83 -8.08
N GLN A 48 18.91 1.74 -7.32
CA GLN A 48 19.46 0.49 -6.79
C GLN A 48 19.08 0.26 -5.31
N HIS A 49 18.23 1.11 -4.73
CA HIS A 49 17.87 1.04 -3.32
C HIS A 49 16.38 0.75 -3.14
N PRO A 50 15.99 -0.06 -2.15
CA PRO A 50 14.60 -0.44 -1.88
C PRO A 50 13.84 0.64 -1.10
N LEU A 51 14.14 1.93 -1.32
CA LEU A 51 13.65 3.06 -0.52
C LEU A 51 12.11 3.13 -0.44
N TYR A 52 11.44 2.71 -1.51
CA TYR A 52 9.99 2.74 -1.62
C TYR A 52 9.34 1.38 -1.38
N ASN A 53 10.08 0.39 -0.86
CA ASN A 53 9.42 -0.77 -0.29
C ASN A 53 8.81 -0.39 1.05
N THR A 54 7.50 -0.60 1.18
CA THR A 54 6.82 -0.59 2.48
C THR A 54 6.43 -2.01 2.83
N ALA A 55 6.31 -2.29 4.12
CA ALA A 55 5.79 -3.57 4.57
C ALA A 55 4.96 -3.44 5.82
N GLU A 56 3.99 -4.34 5.96
CA GLU A 56 3.28 -4.58 7.20
C GLU A 56 3.33 -6.05 7.58
N CYS A 57 3.13 -6.31 8.87
CA CYS A 57 3.03 -7.64 9.42
C CYS A 57 1.81 -7.70 10.34
N VAL A 58 0.92 -8.65 10.10
CA VAL A 58 -0.26 -8.92 10.92
C VAL A 58 0.02 -10.16 11.75
N GLU A 59 0.04 -10.01 13.07
CA GLU A 59 0.05 -11.16 13.96
C GLU A 59 -1.34 -11.77 14.08
N ILE A 60 -1.43 -13.06 13.78
CA ILE A 60 -2.65 -13.85 13.86
C ILE A 60 -2.48 -14.85 15.00
N CYS A 61 -3.25 -14.63 16.06
CA CYS A 61 -3.33 -15.51 17.23
C CYS A 61 -4.57 -16.40 17.12
N GLY A 62 -4.36 -17.71 17.13
CA GLY A 62 -5.40 -18.73 16.99
C GLY A 62 -5.16 -19.66 15.80
N VAL A 63 -6.09 -20.61 15.61
CA VAL A 63 -6.07 -21.56 14.50
C VAL A 63 -6.38 -20.84 13.19
N LEU A 64 -5.47 -20.94 12.21
CA LEU A 64 -5.69 -20.48 10.84
C LEU A 64 -5.92 -21.67 9.91
N ASN A 65 -6.88 -21.57 9.00
CA ASN A 65 -6.99 -22.50 7.86
C ASN A 65 -6.16 -21.94 6.68
N PRO A 66 -4.99 -22.52 6.35
CA PRO A 66 -4.10 -21.94 5.35
C PRO A 66 -4.71 -21.92 3.95
N ALA A 67 -5.51 -22.93 3.59
CA ALA A 67 -6.14 -23.02 2.28
C ALA A 67 -7.25 -21.97 2.10
N ALA A 68 -8.08 -21.76 3.13
CA ALA A 68 -9.09 -20.69 3.11
C ALA A 68 -8.44 -19.30 3.10
N PHE A 69 -7.34 -19.14 3.84
CA PHE A 69 -6.56 -17.90 3.86
C PHE A 69 -5.95 -17.58 2.49
N GLU A 70 -5.28 -18.54 1.86
CA GLU A 70 -4.70 -18.35 0.53
C GLU A 70 -5.78 -18.01 -0.52
N ARG A 71 -6.94 -18.66 -0.45
CA ARG A 71 -8.08 -18.34 -1.33
C ARG A 71 -8.56 -16.90 -1.13
N ALA A 72 -8.73 -16.46 0.12
CA ALA A 72 -9.14 -15.10 0.44
C ALA A 72 -8.12 -14.06 -0.03
N LEU A 73 -6.83 -14.34 0.17
CA LEU A 73 -5.74 -13.50 -0.28
C LEU A 73 -5.68 -13.39 -1.80
N ARG A 74 -5.73 -14.52 -2.51
CA ARG A 74 -5.69 -14.54 -3.97
C ARG A 74 -6.86 -13.78 -4.59
N GLN A 75 -8.06 -13.93 -4.02
CA GLN A 75 -9.21 -13.16 -4.47
C GLN A 75 -9.01 -11.65 -4.22
N THR A 76 -8.55 -11.27 -3.03
CA THR A 76 -8.30 -9.86 -2.69
C THR A 76 -7.24 -9.23 -3.61
N VAL A 77 -6.12 -9.92 -3.82
CA VAL A 77 -5.06 -9.46 -4.73
C VAL A 77 -5.60 -9.34 -6.16
N ASN A 78 -6.45 -10.26 -6.60
CA ASN A 78 -7.09 -10.16 -7.91
C ASN A 78 -8.05 -8.96 -8.00
N GLU A 79 -8.73 -8.58 -6.93
CA GLU A 79 -9.63 -7.41 -6.92
C GLU A 79 -8.89 -6.06 -6.93
N ALA A 80 -7.61 -6.03 -6.50
CA ALA A 80 -6.79 -4.82 -6.39
C ALA A 80 -5.96 -4.57 -7.66
N ASP A 81 -6.42 -3.68 -8.54
CA ASP A 81 -5.76 -3.37 -9.81
C ASP A 81 -4.31 -2.89 -9.62
N THR A 82 -4.03 -2.15 -8.56
CA THR A 82 -2.70 -1.56 -8.31
C THR A 82 -1.60 -2.58 -8.04
N LEU A 83 -1.95 -3.77 -7.53
CA LEU A 83 -1.00 -4.86 -7.30
C LEU A 83 -0.56 -5.55 -8.59
N HIS A 84 -1.24 -5.27 -9.70
CA HIS A 84 -0.90 -5.81 -11.02
C HIS A 84 -0.26 -4.76 -11.92
N LEU A 85 0.14 -3.61 -11.38
CA LEU A 85 0.73 -2.57 -12.20
C LEU A 85 2.14 -2.94 -12.67
N ARG A 86 2.40 -2.57 -13.92
CA ARG A 86 3.72 -2.49 -14.53
C ARG A 86 3.92 -1.09 -15.06
N PHE A 87 5.17 -0.64 -15.01
CA PHE A 87 5.56 0.69 -15.42
C PHE A 87 6.48 0.59 -16.63
N ASP A 88 6.23 1.44 -17.62
CA ASP A 88 7.03 1.50 -18.85
C ASP A 88 7.21 2.97 -19.27
N THR A 89 8.02 3.21 -20.29
CA THR A 89 8.24 4.54 -20.86
C THR A 89 7.75 4.56 -22.30
N ALA A 90 6.83 5.47 -22.60
CA ALA A 90 6.33 5.72 -23.95
C ALA A 90 6.46 7.22 -24.27
N ASN A 91 7.09 7.56 -25.39
CA ASN A 91 7.28 8.95 -25.85
C ASN A 91 7.92 9.86 -24.77
N GLY A 92 8.91 9.34 -24.03
CA GLY A 92 9.59 10.07 -22.96
C GLY A 92 8.77 10.30 -21.68
N LYS A 93 7.58 9.70 -21.58
CA LYS A 93 6.72 9.75 -20.38
C LYS A 93 6.56 8.36 -19.78
N VAL A 94 6.48 8.30 -18.47
CA VAL A 94 6.18 7.07 -17.75
C VAL A 94 4.70 6.79 -17.87
N ILE A 95 4.39 5.53 -18.15
CA ILE A 95 3.03 5.02 -18.24
C ILE A 95 2.90 3.80 -17.34
N GLN A 96 1.67 3.49 -16.94
CA GLN A 96 1.34 2.29 -16.20
C GLN A 96 0.28 1.47 -16.95
N SER A 97 0.32 0.16 -16.75
CA SER A 97 -0.67 -0.78 -17.28
C SER A 97 -0.84 -1.96 -16.31
N CYS A 98 -2.04 -2.54 -16.30
CA CYS A 98 -2.34 -3.71 -15.49
C CYS A 98 -1.91 -5.00 -16.22
N ASP A 99 -1.00 -5.76 -15.61
CA ASP A 99 -0.55 -7.07 -16.08
C ASP A 99 -0.81 -8.13 -15.00
N ARG A 100 -1.86 -8.92 -15.26
CA ARG A 100 -2.30 -10.03 -14.40
C ARG A 100 -1.67 -11.37 -14.77
N THR A 101 -0.82 -11.40 -15.80
CA THR A 101 -0.18 -12.64 -16.30
C THR A 101 1.03 -13.03 -15.48
N LEU A 102 1.72 -12.05 -14.86
CA LEU A 102 2.88 -12.32 -14.03
C LEU A 102 2.50 -13.21 -12.83
N PRO A 103 3.13 -14.39 -12.67
CA PRO A 103 2.80 -15.31 -11.60
C PRO A 103 3.27 -14.78 -10.24
N TRP A 104 2.52 -15.12 -9.20
CA TRP A 104 2.93 -14.91 -7.82
C TRP A 104 2.34 -16.01 -6.92
N SER A 105 2.98 -16.23 -5.78
CA SER A 105 2.58 -17.23 -4.80
C SER A 105 2.65 -16.67 -3.39
N LEU A 106 1.74 -17.12 -2.52
CA LEU A 106 1.87 -16.94 -1.08
C LEU A 106 3.04 -17.82 -0.58
N GLN A 107 4.09 -17.19 -0.07
CA GLN A 107 5.20 -17.91 0.55
C GLN A 107 4.73 -18.46 1.91
N THR A 108 4.84 -19.76 2.14
CA THR A 108 4.53 -20.36 3.44
C THR A 108 5.81 -20.85 4.09
N LEU A 109 6.19 -20.22 5.21
CA LEU A 109 7.46 -20.49 5.88
C LEU A 109 7.20 -20.97 7.30
N ASN A 110 7.84 -22.06 7.71
CA ASN A 110 7.69 -22.59 9.05
C ASN A 110 8.91 -22.26 9.91
N PHE A 111 8.72 -21.37 10.88
CA PHE A 111 9.73 -21.03 11.88
C PHE A 111 9.53 -21.74 13.21
N SER A 112 8.46 -22.53 13.38
CA SER A 112 8.08 -23.11 14.67
C SER A 112 9.10 -24.08 15.27
N THR A 113 10.05 -24.57 14.47
CA THR A 113 11.14 -25.45 14.91
C THR A 113 12.45 -24.69 15.16
N ASN A 114 12.49 -23.37 14.95
CA ASN A 114 13.67 -22.56 15.23
C ASN A 114 13.81 -22.34 16.75
N PRO A 115 15.03 -22.22 17.29
CA PRO A 115 15.25 -21.90 18.70
C PRO A 115 14.66 -20.54 19.11
N GLN A 116 14.63 -19.58 18.17
CA GLN A 116 14.04 -18.26 18.35
C GLN A 116 13.13 -17.95 17.15
N PRO A 117 11.89 -18.48 17.11
CA PRO A 117 11.00 -18.38 15.95
C PRO A 117 10.73 -16.94 15.51
N GLU A 118 10.50 -16.04 16.49
CA GLU A 118 10.23 -14.62 16.22
C GLU A 118 11.43 -13.93 15.58
N ALA A 119 12.61 -14.01 16.20
CA ALA A 119 13.82 -13.37 15.68
C ALA A 119 14.17 -13.87 14.28
N ALA A 120 13.99 -15.17 14.02
CA ALA A 120 14.20 -15.75 12.69
C ALA A 120 13.20 -15.22 11.65
N ALA A 121 11.92 -15.08 12.02
CA ALA A 121 10.89 -14.50 11.15
C ALA A 121 11.14 -13.01 10.87
N TRP A 122 11.49 -12.22 11.89
CA TRP A 122 11.86 -10.81 11.74
C TRP A 122 13.09 -10.63 10.83
N GLY A 123 14.14 -11.42 11.06
CA GLY A 123 15.32 -11.41 10.20
C GLY A 123 15.05 -11.88 8.76
N TRP A 124 13.99 -12.66 8.52
CA TRP A 124 13.52 -12.97 7.17
C TRP A 124 12.78 -11.78 6.54
N MET A 125 11.86 -11.15 7.27
CA MET A 125 11.10 -9.99 6.79
C MET A 125 12.01 -8.78 6.48
N GLU A 126 13.03 -8.53 7.31
CA GLU A 126 14.03 -7.48 7.06
C GLU A 126 14.82 -7.71 5.77
N ARG A 127 15.20 -8.97 5.50
CA ARG A 127 15.91 -9.32 4.26
C ARG A 127 15.03 -9.17 3.04
N ASP A 128 13.77 -9.57 3.12
CA ASP A 128 12.82 -9.37 2.03
C ASP A 128 12.50 -7.88 1.79
N LEU A 129 12.37 -7.08 2.86
CA LEU A 129 12.22 -5.63 2.77
C LEU A 129 13.37 -4.96 2.01
N GLY A 130 14.59 -5.47 2.20
CA GLY A 130 15.79 -5.02 1.50
C GLY A 130 15.88 -5.40 0.02
N HIS A 131 14.91 -6.14 -0.54
CA HIS A 131 14.93 -6.58 -1.93
C HIS A 131 14.50 -5.46 -2.90
N VAL A 132 15.38 -5.08 -3.83
CA VAL A 132 15.07 -4.09 -4.87
C VAL A 132 14.05 -4.67 -5.85
N ILE A 133 12.95 -3.96 -6.10
CA ILE A 133 11.91 -4.33 -7.07
C ILE A 133 12.19 -3.61 -8.39
N ASP A 134 12.28 -4.34 -9.50
CA ASP A 134 12.20 -3.75 -10.84
C ASP A 134 10.73 -3.59 -11.23
N LEU A 135 10.21 -2.36 -11.14
CA LEU A 135 8.84 -2.00 -11.50
C LEU A 135 8.45 -2.28 -12.96
N ARG A 136 9.41 -2.61 -13.82
CA ARG A 136 9.15 -3.00 -15.21
C ARG A 136 8.88 -4.49 -15.36
N SER A 137 9.50 -5.35 -14.56
CA SER A 137 9.44 -6.81 -14.71
C SER A 137 8.79 -7.54 -13.53
N ASP A 138 8.89 -6.98 -12.34
CA ASP A 138 8.52 -7.64 -11.11
C ASP A 138 7.10 -7.25 -10.68
N LYS A 139 6.49 -8.09 -9.86
CA LYS A 139 5.29 -7.67 -9.13
C LYS A 139 5.69 -6.60 -8.11
N PRO A 140 4.89 -5.54 -7.92
CA PRO A 140 5.16 -4.51 -6.92
C PRO A 140 4.88 -5.01 -5.50
N PHE A 141 4.84 -6.33 -5.24
CA PHE A 141 4.52 -6.88 -3.93
C PHE A 141 5.02 -8.32 -3.74
N THR A 142 5.05 -8.74 -2.48
CA THR A 142 5.16 -10.14 -2.04
C THR A 142 4.24 -10.40 -0.86
N GLN A 143 3.91 -11.67 -0.66
CA GLN A 143 3.00 -12.13 0.39
C GLN A 143 3.62 -13.34 1.06
N ALA A 144 3.69 -13.35 2.40
CA ALA A 144 4.21 -14.48 3.14
C ALA A 144 3.38 -14.77 4.40
N LEU A 145 3.14 -16.05 4.66
CA LEU A 145 2.55 -16.57 5.88
C LEU A 145 3.63 -17.34 6.66
N LEU A 146 4.08 -16.76 7.77
CA LEU A 146 5.16 -17.27 8.61
C LEU A 146 4.55 -17.93 9.84
N ARG A 147 4.74 -19.25 10.01
CA ARG A 147 4.24 -19.98 11.17
C ARG A 147 5.26 -19.94 12.30
N LEU A 148 4.90 -19.35 13.44
CA LEU A 148 5.73 -19.30 14.65
C LEU A 148 5.40 -20.43 15.63
N ALA A 149 4.13 -20.80 15.72
CA ALA A 149 3.62 -21.89 16.55
C ALA A 149 2.34 -22.49 15.91
N PRO A 150 1.72 -23.55 16.47
CA PRO A 150 0.46 -24.09 15.95
C PRO A 150 -0.67 -23.07 15.82
N GLU A 151 -0.77 -22.12 16.76
CA GLU A 151 -1.83 -21.10 16.79
C GLU A 151 -1.25 -19.68 16.77
N ARG A 152 -0.08 -19.50 16.16
CA ARG A 152 0.56 -18.19 16.08
C ARG A 152 1.28 -18.03 14.76
N HIS A 153 0.81 -17.09 13.96
CA HIS A 153 1.29 -16.85 12.61
C HIS A 153 1.52 -15.36 12.38
N LEU A 154 2.46 -15.04 11.51
CA LEU A 154 2.67 -13.70 10.99
C LEU A 154 2.29 -13.69 9.52
N TRP A 155 1.37 -12.82 9.13
CA TRP A 155 1.11 -12.53 7.73
C TRP A 155 1.84 -11.25 7.33
N TYR A 156 2.88 -11.43 6.53
CA TYR A 156 3.73 -10.38 6.03
C TYR A 156 3.33 -9.97 4.61
N GLN A 157 3.31 -8.66 4.38
CA GLN A 157 3.06 -8.05 3.09
C GLN A 157 4.11 -6.98 2.85
N ARG A 158 4.92 -7.14 1.79
CA ARG A 158 5.72 -6.02 1.27
C ARG A 158 5.12 -5.57 -0.04
N ILE A 159 4.94 -4.27 -0.17
CA ILE A 159 4.36 -3.65 -1.35
C ILE A 159 5.23 -2.43 -1.69
N HIS A 160 5.52 -2.23 -2.97
CA HIS A 160 6.15 -1.02 -3.44
C HIS A 160 5.16 0.15 -3.26
N HIS A 161 5.60 1.24 -2.64
CA HIS A 161 4.76 2.35 -2.23
C HIS A 161 4.04 3.03 -3.42
N ILE A 162 4.58 2.89 -4.63
CA ILE A 162 3.96 3.35 -5.89
C ILE A 162 2.62 2.67 -6.18
N ALA A 163 2.40 1.46 -5.66
CA ALA A 163 1.17 0.70 -5.87
C ALA A 163 0.14 0.98 -4.77
N ILE A 164 0.58 1.02 -3.50
CA ILE A 164 -0.28 1.09 -2.34
C ILE A 164 0.39 1.87 -1.20
N ASP A 165 -0.38 2.71 -0.52
CA ASP A 165 0.00 3.41 0.71
C ASP A 165 -0.48 2.67 1.98
N GLY A 166 -0.25 3.27 3.15
CA GLY A 166 -0.67 2.69 4.43
C GLY A 166 -2.19 2.44 4.53
N TYR A 167 -3.01 3.33 3.95
CA TYR A 167 -4.47 3.19 3.98
C TYR A 167 -4.95 2.08 3.05
N GLY A 168 -4.42 2.01 1.83
CA GLY A 168 -4.71 0.94 0.88
C GLY A 168 -4.30 -0.43 1.43
N THR A 169 -3.21 -0.50 2.21
CA THR A 169 -2.80 -1.74 2.88
C THR A 169 -3.82 -2.16 3.95
N ALA A 170 -4.38 -1.22 4.71
CA ALA A 170 -5.46 -1.50 5.65
C ALA A 170 -6.74 -2.00 4.94
N LEU A 171 -7.06 -1.46 3.75
CA LEU A 171 -8.18 -1.94 2.93
C LEU A 171 -7.96 -3.37 2.42
N LEU A 172 -6.73 -3.71 1.97
CA LEU A 172 -6.37 -5.07 1.58
C LEU A 172 -6.55 -6.04 2.75
N ARG A 173 -5.97 -5.73 3.91
CA ARG A 173 -6.10 -6.56 5.12
C ARG A 173 -7.56 -6.78 5.50
N ARG A 174 -8.37 -5.72 5.50
CA ARG A 174 -9.79 -5.82 5.81
C ARG A 174 -10.51 -6.73 4.81
N ARG A 175 -10.23 -6.58 3.52
CA ARG A 175 -10.84 -7.40 2.47
C ARG A 175 -10.46 -8.87 2.61
N VAL A 176 -9.20 -9.20 2.89
CA VAL A 176 -8.77 -10.58 3.17
C VAL A 176 -9.53 -11.15 4.37
N ALA A 177 -9.65 -10.39 5.46
CA ALA A 177 -10.37 -10.83 6.65
C ALA A 177 -11.87 -11.07 6.38
N ASP A 178 -12.53 -10.20 5.62
CA ASP A 178 -13.94 -10.34 5.26
C ASP A 178 -14.19 -11.59 4.38
N ILE A 179 -13.36 -11.81 3.36
CA ILE A 179 -13.47 -13.01 2.49
C ILE A 179 -13.16 -14.28 3.29
N TYR A 180 -12.08 -14.28 4.08
CA TYR A 180 -11.71 -15.42 4.92
C TYR A 180 -12.84 -15.80 5.88
N THR A 181 -13.43 -14.81 6.55
CA THR A 181 -14.57 -15.02 7.45
C THR A 181 -15.77 -15.62 6.73
N ALA A 182 -16.11 -15.12 5.53
CA ALA A 182 -17.20 -15.69 4.73
C ALA A 182 -16.93 -17.15 4.35
N LEU A 183 -15.70 -17.48 3.93
CA LEU A 183 -15.30 -18.85 3.60
C LEU A 183 -15.39 -19.78 4.81
N MET A 184 -14.87 -19.35 5.97
CA MET A 184 -14.89 -20.15 7.21
C MET A 184 -16.30 -20.35 7.77
N CYS A 185 -17.20 -19.38 7.60
CA CYS A 185 -18.59 -19.48 8.00
C CYS A 185 -19.50 -20.11 6.93
N ASN A 186 -18.95 -20.54 5.79
CA ASN A 186 -19.70 -21.04 4.64
C ASN A 186 -20.82 -20.08 4.17
N LYS A 187 -20.52 -18.78 4.16
CA LYS A 187 -21.40 -17.70 3.71
C LYS A 187 -20.98 -17.19 2.33
N ALA A 188 -21.88 -16.49 1.66
CA ALA A 188 -21.55 -15.80 0.41
C ALA A 188 -20.45 -14.76 0.64
N ILE A 189 -19.48 -14.72 -0.27
CA ILE A 189 -18.41 -13.72 -0.23
C ILE A 189 -19.02 -12.34 -0.52
N PRO A 190 -18.74 -11.31 0.31
CA PRO A 190 -19.25 -9.96 0.05
C PRO A 190 -18.79 -9.42 -1.31
N PRO A 191 -19.57 -8.56 -1.97
CA PRO A 191 -19.21 -7.98 -3.27
C PRO A 191 -17.88 -7.22 -3.19
N ARG A 192 -17.21 -7.07 -4.33
CA ARG A 192 -15.99 -6.26 -4.47
C ARG A 192 -16.27 -4.82 -4.03
N THR A 193 -15.39 -4.26 -3.22
CA THR A 193 -15.49 -2.89 -2.71
C THR A 193 -14.45 -1.94 -3.31
N PHE A 194 -13.38 -2.45 -3.91
CA PHE A 194 -12.35 -1.62 -4.53
C PHE A 194 -12.86 -0.96 -5.82
N GLY A 195 -12.62 0.35 -5.95
CA GLY A 195 -12.79 1.09 -7.20
C GLY A 195 -11.76 0.67 -8.26
N SER A 196 -11.91 1.21 -9.48
CA SER A 196 -10.92 0.98 -10.53
C SER A 196 -9.80 2.01 -10.50
N LEU A 197 -8.61 1.60 -10.92
CA LEU A 197 -7.49 2.53 -11.11
C LEU A 197 -7.83 3.63 -12.11
N GLN A 198 -8.55 3.30 -13.19
CA GLN A 198 -8.95 4.27 -14.21
C GLN A 198 -9.78 5.42 -13.63
N MET A 199 -10.66 5.15 -12.65
CA MET A 199 -11.41 6.21 -11.96
C MET A 199 -10.48 7.15 -11.18
N VAL A 200 -9.53 6.59 -10.42
CA VAL A 200 -8.56 7.39 -9.65
C VAL A 200 -7.70 8.27 -10.57
N ILE A 201 -7.24 7.73 -11.71
CA ILE A 201 -6.46 8.49 -12.69
C ILE A 201 -7.32 9.58 -13.35
N ALA A 202 -8.58 9.29 -13.68
CA ALA A 202 -9.48 10.29 -14.24
C ALA A 202 -9.73 11.44 -13.26
N ASP A 203 -9.94 11.14 -11.97
CA ASP A 203 -10.15 12.13 -10.92
C ASP A 203 -8.91 13.01 -10.69
N ASP A 204 -7.71 12.41 -10.65
CA ASP A 204 -6.44 13.14 -10.54
C ASP A 204 -6.24 14.10 -11.73
N LEU A 205 -6.47 13.63 -12.96
CA LEU A 205 -6.36 14.46 -14.16
C LEU A 205 -7.40 15.59 -14.18
N ALA A 206 -8.63 15.30 -13.77
CA ALA A 206 -9.69 16.30 -13.68
C ALA A 206 -9.37 17.38 -12.64
N TYR A 207 -8.85 16.99 -11.47
CA TYR A 207 -8.41 17.94 -10.45
C TYR A 207 -7.29 18.84 -10.97
N ARG A 208 -6.23 18.27 -11.57
CA ARG A 208 -5.09 19.04 -12.11
C ARG A 208 -5.47 20.02 -13.21
N ALA A 209 -6.51 19.71 -13.98
CA ALA A 209 -7.04 20.59 -15.04
C ALA A 209 -7.98 21.69 -14.50
N SER A 210 -8.36 21.64 -13.22
CA SER A 210 -9.36 22.52 -12.64
C SER A 210 -8.79 23.87 -12.16
N GLU A 211 -9.67 24.85 -11.98
CA GLU A 211 -9.32 26.11 -11.29
C GLU A 211 -9.03 25.90 -9.80
N GLN A 212 -9.54 24.82 -9.18
CA GLN A 212 -9.23 24.49 -7.79
C GLN A 212 -7.74 24.20 -7.62
N PHE A 213 -7.14 23.43 -8.54
CA PHE A 213 -5.70 23.15 -8.51
C PHE A 213 -4.84 24.42 -8.52
N LYS A 214 -5.23 25.44 -9.32
CA LYS A 214 -4.55 26.74 -9.35
C LYS A 214 -4.68 27.48 -8.02
N ARG A 215 -5.87 27.46 -7.41
CA ARG A 215 -6.12 28.06 -6.09
C ARG A 215 -5.32 27.37 -5.00
N ASP A 216 -5.32 26.05 -4.96
CA ASP A 216 -4.58 25.27 -3.96
C ASP A 216 -3.08 25.51 -4.09
N ARG A 217 -2.55 25.55 -5.32
CA ARG A 217 -1.16 25.91 -5.59
C ARG A 217 -0.83 27.29 -5.03
N GLN A 218 -1.67 28.31 -5.30
CA GLN A 218 -1.42 29.66 -4.81
C GLN A 218 -1.49 29.73 -3.28
N TYR A 219 -2.47 29.05 -2.67
CA TYR A 219 -2.59 28.95 -1.22
C TYR A 219 -1.31 28.39 -0.58
N TRP A 220 -0.76 27.29 -1.11
CA TRP A 220 0.45 26.70 -0.54
C TRP A 220 1.68 27.57 -0.74
N ILE A 221 1.79 28.25 -1.88
CA ILE A 221 2.85 29.23 -2.12
C ILE A 221 2.75 30.36 -1.10
N ASP A 222 1.59 30.99 -0.95
CA ASP A 222 1.39 32.12 -0.04
C ASP A 222 1.60 31.71 1.42
N THR A 223 1.14 30.52 1.79
CA THR A 223 1.28 29.97 3.15
C THR A 223 2.75 29.68 3.51
N LEU A 224 3.55 29.22 2.56
CA LEU A 224 4.91 28.73 2.81
C LEU A 224 6.02 29.64 2.27
N HIS A 225 5.71 30.76 1.61
CA HIS A 225 6.74 31.60 0.95
C HIS A 225 7.81 32.13 1.90
N ASP A 226 7.41 32.52 3.11
CA ASP A 226 8.28 33.04 4.17
C ASP A 226 8.52 32.00 5.29
N ALA A 227 8.15 30.74 5.05
CA ALA A 227 8.29 29.70 6.06
C ALA A 227 9.77 29.44 6.39
N PRO A 228 10.15 29.33 7.67
CA PRO A 228 11.52 29.05 8.05
C PRO A 228 11.95 27.66 7.59
N THR A 229 13.25 27.43 7.47
CA THR A 229 13.78 26.08 7.26
C THR A 229 13.32 25.17 8.41
N PRO A 230 12.71 23.99 8.12
CA PRO A 230 12.28 23.07 9.15
C PRO A 230 13.42 22.71 10.11
N VAL A 231 13.15 22.79 11.41
CA VAL A 231 14.13 22.44 12.44
C VAL A 231 14.21 20.93 12.62
N CYS A 232 15.40 20.45 12.98
CA CYS A 232 15.65 19.04 13.30
C CYS A 232 16.10 18.89 14.75
N LEU A 233 15.82 17.74 15.35
CA LEU A 233 16.33 17.39 16.69
C LEU A 233 17.85 17.21 16.74
N SER A 234 18.49 17.06 15.58
CA SER A 234 19.95 16.96 15.45
C SER A 234 20.51 18.22 14.79
N SER A 235 21.68 18.66 15.26
CA SER A 235 22.47 19.72 14.63
C SER A 235 23.18 19.29 13.35
N ARG A 236 23.03 18.01 12.95
CA ARG A 236 23.63 17.44 11.75
C ARG A 236 22.56 16.96 10.78
N THR A 237 22.71 17.32 9.52
CA THR A 237 21.94 16.74 8.42
C THR A 237 22.56 15.39 8.05
N ALA A 238 21.77 14.32 8.12
CA ALA A 238 22.20 13.02 7.61
C ALA A 238 22.17 13.01 6.08
N LEU A 239 23.09 12.26 5.47
CA LEU A 239 22.92 11.87 4.06
C LEU A 239 21.67 10.99 3.93
N ALA A 240 21.09 10.94 2.73
CA ALA A 240 20.03 9.98 2.42
C ALA A 240 20.51 8.57 2.79
N SER A 241 19.74 7.89 3.63
CA SER A 241 20.03 6.54 4.11
C SER A 241 19.02 5.59 3.50
N ASP A 242 19.49 4.42 3.10
CA ASP A 242 18.64 3.33 2.56
C ASP A 242 17.80 2.65 3.63
N ARG A 243 18.04 2.99 4.90
CA ARG A 243 17.40 2.38 6.05
C ARG A 243 16.95 3.47 7.03
N ALA A 244 15.69 3.38 7.42
CA ALA A 244 15.22 4.00 8.65
C ALA A 244 15.63 3.13 9.84
N TYR A 245 16.17 3.75 10.88
CA TYR A 245 16.30 3.09 12.18
C TYR A 245 14.97 3.24 12.92
N CYS A 246 14.26 2.12 13.11
CA CYS A 246 12.98 2.10 13.79
C CYS A 246 13.18 1.66 15.24
N GLN A 247 12.74 2.51 16.18
CA GLN A 247 12.61 2.15 17.58
C GLN A 247 11.14 2.21 17.98
N THR A 248 10.63 1.10 18.53
CA THR A 248 9.25 0.98 18.97
C THR A 248 9.19 1.01 20.49
N SER A 249 8.17 1.67 21.03
CA SER A 249 7.87 1.67 22.45
C SER A 249 6.35 1.67 22.62
N GLU A 250 5.87 0.85 23.56
CA GLU A 250 4.44 0.73 23.83
C GLU A 250 3.99 1.79 24.83
N LEU A 251 2.93 2.52 24.48
CA LEU A 251 2.24 3.38 25.43
C LEU A 251 1.31 2.51 26.27
N SER A 252 1.41 2.63 27.60
CA SER A 252 0.50 1.91 28.49
C SER A 252 -0.94 2.35 28.25
N ALA A 253 -1.89 1.44 28.47
CA ALA A 253 -3.32 1.73 28.34
C ALA A 253 -3.75 2.93 29.22
N GLU A 254 -3.11 3.10 30.39
CA GLU A 254 -3.34 4.23 31.29
C GLU A 254 -2.92 5.56 30.64
N ILE A 255 -1.72 5.64 30.07
CA ILE A 255 -1.23 6.86 29.40
C ILE A 255 -2.11 7.18 28.20
N PHE A 256 -2.48 6.17 27.40
CA PHE A 256 -3.34 6.38 26.25
C PHE A 256 -4.75 6.86 26.64
N ALA A 257 -5.34 6.30 27.70
CA ALA A 257 -6.63 6.77 28.22
C ALA A 257 -6.56 8.22 28.73
N ARG A 258 -5.44 8.61 29.36
CA ARG A 258 -5.20 10.00 29.77
C ARG A 258 -5.09 10.94 28.57
N LEU A 259 -4.35 10.55 27.52
CA LEU A 259 -4.25 11.31 26.27
C LEU A 259 -5.64 11.54 25.65
N GLN A 260 -6.45 10.50 25.57
CA GLN A 260 -7.83 10.60 25.07
C GLN A 260 -8.71 11.49 25.95
N GLY A 261 -8.52 11.46 27.27
CA GLY A 261 -9.18 12.36 28.22
C GLY A 261 -8.87 13.82 27.92
N VAL A 262 -7.58 14.18 27.85
CA VAL A 262 -7.14 15.54 27.56
C VAL A 262 -7.65 16.03 26.20
N ALA A 263 -7.57 15.18 25.16
CA ALA A 263 -8.07 15.53 23.83
C ALA A 263 -9.57 15.85 23.86
N ARG A 264 -10.37 15.02 24.55
CA ARG A 264 -11.81 15.24 24.71
C ARG A 264 -12.13 16.52 25.47
N ASP A 265 -11.43 16.79 26.58
CA ASP A 265 -11.64 18.00 27.37
C ASP A 265 -11.27 19.27 26.57
N GLY A 266 -10.27 19.16 25.69
CA GLY A 266 -9.86 20.20 24.75
C GLY A 266 -10.67 20.24 23.44
N GLN A 267 -11.71 19.42 23.29
CA GLN A 267 -12.53 19.31 22.07
C GLN A 267 -11.71 19.05 20.78
N ALA A 268 -10.61 18.32 20.90
CA ALA A 268 -9.71 17.95 19.80
C ALA A 268 -9.66 16.43 19.61
N ALA A 269 -9.17 15.97 18.46
CA ALA A 269 -8.86 14.56 18.28
C ALA A 269 -7.51 14.23 18.96
N TRP A 270 -7.36 13.02 19.48
CA TRP A 270 -6.10 12.60 20.10
C TRP A 270 -4.87 12.67 19.16
N PRO A 271 -4.96 12.48 17.82
CA PRO A 271 -3.83 12.68 16.93
C PRO A 271 -3.38 14.15 16.89
N ASP A 272 -4.32 15.10 16.97
CA ASP A 272 -4.00 16.54 16.99
C ASP A 272 -3.20 16.89 18.25
N LEU A 273 -3.55 16.28 19.38
CA LEU A 273 -2.81 16.46 20.62
C LEU A 273 -1.39 15.89 20.53
N LEU A 274 -1.19 14.78 19.83
CA LEU A 274 0.16 14.27 19.56
C LEU A 274 0.96 15.22 18.67
N LEU A 275 0.36 15.74 17.59
CA LEU A 275 0.99 16.71 16.70
C LEU A 275 1.41 17.97 17.47
N ALA A 276 0.50 18.51 18.30
CA ALA A 276 0.78 19.66 19.15
C ALA A 276 1.90 19.38 20.17
N THR A 277 1.91 18.19 20.78
CA THR A 277 2.96 17.79 21.72
C THR A 277 4.31 17.67 21.03
N THR A 278 4.36 17.10 19.82
CA THR A 278 5.59 17.05 19.00
C THR A 278 6.08 18.45 18.63
N ALA A 279 5.18 19.36 18.26
CA ALA A 279 5.54 20.76 17.97
C ALA A 279 6.11 21.46 19.21
N ILE A 280 5.49 21.27 20.37
CA ILE A 280 5.95 21.84 21.65
C ILE A 280 7.32 21.26 22.03
N ASP A 281 7.53 19.95 21.90
CA ASP A 281 8.80 19.30 22.21
C ASP A 281 9.94 19.82 21.31
N LEU A 282 9.67 19.97 20.00
CA LEU A 282 10.61 20.56 19.06
C LEU A 282 10.92 22.03 19.40
N HIS A 283 9.90 22.82 19.75
CA HIS A 283 10.09 24.19 20.22
C HIS A 283 10.98 24.25 21.47
N GLN A 284 10.68 23.42 22.48
CA GLN A 284 11.43 23.39 23.74
C GLN A 284 12.88 22.94 23.54
N THR A 285 13.11 21.99 22.64
CA THR A 285 14.43 21.43 22.37
C THR A 285 15.29 22.34 21.51
N THR A 286 14.71 23.01 20.51
CA THR A 286 15.45 23.79 19.51
C THR A 286 15.40 25.30 19.73
N GLY A 287 14.44 25.79 20.52
CA GLY A 287 14.15 27.22 20.69
C GLY A 287 13.41 27.87 19.51
N ALA A 288 13.07 27.10 18.46
CA ALA A 288 12.42 27.61 17.27
C ALA A 288 11.00 28.09 17.55
N ARG A 289 10.68 29.36 17.24
CA ARG A 289 9.34 29.93 17.49
C ARG A 289 8.28 29.42 16.53
N GLU A 290 8.69 29.05 15.33
CA GLU A 290 7.84 28.47 14.29
C GLU A 290 8.37 27.07 13.97
N VAL A 291 7.48 26.08 14.04
CA VAL A 291 7.78 24.67 13.81
C VAL A 291 6.95 24.18 12.64
N ILE A 292 7.62 23.54 11.68
CA ILE A 292 6.97 22.94 10.50
C ILE A 292 7.00 21.44 10.67
N LEU A 293 5.83 20.82 10.63
CA LEU A 293 5.65 19.37 10.71
C LEU A 293 5.05 18.87 9.40
N GLY A 294 5.65 17.82 8.83
CA GLY A 294 5.02 17.07 7.75
C GLY A 294 3.93 16.17 8.32
N VAL A 295 2.73 16.23 7.74
CA VAL A 295 1.61 15.37 8.08
C VAL A 295 1.24 14.56 6.84
N PRO A 296 1.32 13.23 6.88
CA PRO A 296 0.94 12.35 5.77
C PRO A 296 -0.57 12.27 5.56
#